data_AF-A0A3G1KMI6-F1
#
_entry.id   AF-A0A3G1KMI6-F1
#
_cell.length_a   1.000
_cell.length_b   1.000
_cell.length_c   1.000
_cell.angle_alpha   90.00
_cell.angle_beta   90.00
_cell.angle_gamma   90.00
#
_symmetry.space_group_name_H-M   'P 1'
#
loop_
_entity.id
_entity.type
_entity.pdbx_description
1 polymer ?
#
loop_
_entity_poly.entity_id
_entity_poly.type
_entity_poly.pdbx_seq_one_letter_code
_entity_poly.pdbx_strand_id
1 'polypeptide(L)' 'MITNELIERINFLAKKKKEVGLTPEEEQEQKEVRRQYIDGIKDQLRPMLAELKKGKTDDSVYHQAGCDCGRCKH' A
#
# COMPACT_ATOMS: atom_id res chain seq x y z
N MET A 1 5.55 -10.46 -6.53
CA MET A 1 4.55 -9.96 -7.52
C MET A 1 3.23 -10.61 -7.20
N ILE A 2 2.12 -9.86 -7.21
CA ILE A 2 0.79 -10.43 -6.93
C ILE A 2 0.34 -11.20 -8.17
N THR A 3 0.08 -12.50 -8.03
CA THR A 3 -0.43 -13.36 -9.10
C THR A 3 -1.90 -13.70 -8.87
N ASN A 4 -2.61 -14.05 -9.94
CA ASN A 4 -4.00 -14.52 -9.83
C ASN A 4 -4.08 -15.79 -8.98
N GLU A 5 -3.11 -16.70 -9.15
CA GLU A 5 -3.00 -17.94 -8.37
C GLU A 5 -2.91 -17.68 -6.85
N LEU A 6 -2.16 -16.65 -6.44
CA LEU A 6 -2.07 -16.25 -5.02
C LEU A 6 -3.43 -15.79 -4.48
N ILE A 7 -4.17 -15.01 -5.26
CA ILE A 7 -5.51 -14.52 -4.89
C ILE A 7 -6.50 -15.69 -4.81
N GLU A 8 -6.48 -16.59 -5.79
CA GLU A 8 -7.30 -17.80 -5.81
C GLU A 8 -7.01 -18.68 -4.60
N ARG A 9 -5.73 -18.88 -4.25
CA ARG A 9 -5.35 -19.67 -3.08
C ARG A 9 -5.83 -19.04 -1.78
N ILE A 10 -5.71 -17.72 -1.63
CA ILE A 10 -6.24 -16.98 -0.47
C ILE A 10 -7.76 -17.18 -0.36
N ASN A 11 -8.49 -17.05 -1.47
CA ASN A 11 -9.94 -17.23 -1.50
C ASN A 11 -10.36 -18.66 -1.18
N PHE A 12 -9.64 -19.65 -1.70
CA PHE A 12 -9.86 -21.06 -1.40
C PHE A 12 -9.71 -21.34 0.11
N LEU A 13 -8.60 -20.92 0.72
CA LEU A 13 -8.35 -21.10 2.14
C LEU A 13 -9.37 -20.31 2.99
N ALA A 14 -9.77 -19.12 2.56
CA ALA A 14 -10.80 -18.34 3.25
C ALA A 14 -12.18 -19.02 3.22
N LYS A 15 -12.57 -19.59 2.08
CA LYS A 15 -13.81 -20.35 1.94
C LYS A 15 -13.79 -21.60 2.81
N LYS A 16 -12.70 -22.38 2.75
CA LYS A 16 -12.52 -23.59 3.55
C LYS A 16 -12.61 -23.30 5.05
N LYS A 17 -11.95 -22.24 5.51
CA LYS A 17 -12.05 -21.76 6.91
C LYS A 17 -13.48 -21.51 7.37
N LYS A 18 -14.31 -20.92 6.50
CA LYS A 18 -15.69 -20.56 6.82
C LYS A 18 -16.62 -21.78 6.85
N GLU A 19 -16.43 -22.72 5.93
CA GLU A 19 -17.34 -23.86 5.75
C GLU A 19 -17.00 -25.03 6.68
N VAL A 20 -15.71 -25.39 6.77
CA VAL A 20 -15.27 -26.65 7.38
C VAL A 20 -14.20 -26.45 8.46
N GLY A 21 -13.63 -25.25 8.55
CA GLY A 21 -12.44 -24.99 9.36
C GLY A 21 -11.14 -25.28 8.61
N LEU A 22 -10.01 -24.83 9.16
CA LEU A 22 -8.67 -25.07 8.61
C LEU A 22 -7.91 -26.02 9.51
N THR A 23 -7.06 -26.85 8.91
CA THR A 23 -6.03 -27.57 9.68
C THR A 23 -4.91 -26.61 10.10
N PRO A 24 -4.10 -26.95 11.11
CA PRO A 24 -2.97 -26.12 11.53
C PRO A 24 -1.99 -25.78 10.39
N GLU A 25 -1.77 -26.71 9.48
CA GLU A 25 -0.91 -26.53 8.29
C GLU A 25 -1.52 -25.51 7.33
N GLU A 26 -2.82 -25.61 7.07
CA GLU A 26 -3.53 -24.67 6.19
C GLU A 26 -3.66 -23.28 6.80
N GLU A 27 -3.74 -23.18 8.14
CA GLU A 27 -3.68 -21.89 8.82
C GLU A 27 -2.30 -21.22 8.67
N GLN A 28 -1.22 -22.00 8.74
CA GLN A 28 0.13 -21.51 8.47
C GLN A 28 0.26 -21.04 7.02
N GLU A 29 -0.19 -21.86 6.08
CA GLU A 29 -0.22 -21.50 4.66
C GLU A 29 -1.03 -20.23 4.43
N GLN A 30 -2.22 -20.12 5.02
CA GLN A 30 -3.09 -18.94 4.90
C GLN A 30 -2.38 -17.67 5.39
N LYS A 31 -1.63 -17.75 6.50
CA LYS A 31 -0.84 -16.62 7.01
C LYS A 31 0.27 -16.24 6.05
N GLU A 32 0.96 -17.23 5.49
CA GLU A 32 2.06 -17.01 4.55
C GLU A 32 1.56 -16.35 3.27
N VAL A 33 0.54 -16.90 2.60
CA VAL A 33 0.02 -16.34 1.35
C VAL A 33 -0.58 -14.95 1.55
N ARG A 34 -1.22 -14.69 2.71
CA ARG A 34 -1.71 -13.34 3.05
C ARG A 34 -0.57 -12.34 3.23
N ARG A 35 0.53 -12.76 3.86
CA ARG A 35 1.70 -11.91 4.03
C ARG A 35 2.31 -11.56 2.68
N GLN A 36 2.51 -12.56 1.82
CA GLN A 36 3.02 -12.35 0.46
C GLN A 36 2.15 -11.37 -0.34
N TYR A 37 0.83 -11.49 -0.24
CA TYR A 37 -0.10 -10.55 -0.88
C TYR A 37 0.05 -9.12 -0.35
N ILE A 38 0.04 -8.95 0.98
CA ILE A 38 0.17 -7.64 1.62
C ILE A 38 1.51 -6.97 1.25
N ASP A 39 2.60 -7.72 1.27
CA ASP A 39 3.91 -7.19 0.94
C ASP A 39 4.00 -6.80 -0.54
N GLY A 40 3.39 -7.58 -1.44
CA GLY A 40 3.22 -7.20 -2.84
C GLY A 40 2.42 -5.90 -3.04
N ILE A 41 1.33 -5.72 -2.29
CA ILE A 41 0.53 -4.48 -2.33
C ILE A 41 1.34 -3.29 -1.79
N LYS A 42 2.08 -3.47 -0.69
CA LYS A 42 2.94 -2.41 -0.13
C LYS A 42 4.00 -1.98 -1.11
N ASP A 43 4.64 -2.93 -1.81
CA ASP A 43 5.67 -2.63 -2.79
C ASP A 43 5.12 -1.84 -3.97
N GLN A 44 3.86 -2.09 -4.39
CA GLN A 44 3.18 -1.31 -5.42
C GLN A 44 2.77 0.08 -4.92
N LEU A 45 2.34 0.21 -3.66
CA LEU A 45 1.87 1.49 -3.08
C LEU A 45 3.01 2.44 -2.71
N ARG A 46 4.17 1.93 -2.26
CA ARG A 46 5.34 2.73 -1.88
C ARG A 46 5.75 3.79 -2.92
N PRO A 47 5.94 3.47 -4.22
CA PRO A 47 6.30 4.47 -5.22
C PRO A 47 5.20 5.52 -5.43
N MET A 48 3.92 5.12 -5.47
CA MET A 48 2.79 6.05 -5.61
C MET A 48 2.73 7.04 -4.43
N LEU A 49 2.95 6.54 -3.20
CA LEU A 49 3.00 7.39 -2.01
C LEU A 49 4.23 8.32 -2.02
N ALA A 50 5.37 7.84 -2.52
CA ALA A 50 6.58 8.66 -2.66
C ALA A 50 6.38 9.79 -3.68
N GLU A 51 5.68 9.54 -4.79
CA GLU A 51 5.30 10.56 -5.77
C GLU A 51 4.35 11.61 -5.17
N LEU A 52 3.29 11.16 -4.47
CA LEU A 52 2.38 12.07 -3.77
C LEU A 52 3.10 12.91 -2.70
N LYS A 53 4.09 12.33 -2.01
CA LYS A 53 4.90 13.05 -1.02
C LYS A 53 5.82 14.09 -1.68
N LYS A 54 6.38 13.81 -2.87
CA LYS A 54 7.16 14.79 -3.64
C LYS A 54 6.31 15.97 -4.11
N GLY A 55 5.03 15.75 -4.40
CA GLY A 55 4.07 16.82 -4.72
C GLY A 55 3.67 17.69 -3.53
N LYS A 56 4.00 17.26 -2.30
CA LYS A 56 3.92 18.05 -1.07
C LYS A 56 5.32 18.47 -0.65
N THR A 57 6.01 19.24 -1.49
CA THR A 57 7.07 20.10 -0.97
C THR A 57 6.41 21.04 0.02
N ASP A 58 6.83 20.94 1.27
CA ASP A 58 6.61 21.94 2.32
C ASP A 58 6.58 23.34 1.69
N ASP A 59 5.48 24.07 1.85
CA ASP A 59 5.25 25.42 1.29
C ASP A 59 6.18 26.47 1.94
N SER A 60 7.43 26.14 2.21
CA SER A 60 8.52 27.12 2.32
C SER A 60 8.96 27.52 0.92
N VAL A 61 8.03 28.15 0.18
CA VAL A 61 8.37 28.87 -1.04
C VAL A 61 9.18 30.10 -0.63
N TYR A 62 10.50 29.97 -0.58
CA TYR A 62 11.38 31.13 -0.58
C TYR A 62 11.25 31.82 -1.94
N HIS A 63 10.30 32.74 -2.05
CA HIS A 63 10.19 33.60 -3.23
C HIS A 63 11.46 34.46 -3.32
N GLN A 64 12.05 34.55 -4.51
CA GLN A 64 13.15 35.47 -4.77
C GLN A 64 12.69 36.91 -4.53
N ALA A 65 13.61 37.76 -4.04
CA ALA A 65 13.35 39.16 -3.75
C ALA A 65 12.80 39.88 -5.01
N GLY A 66 11.52 40.29 -4.96
CA GLY A 66 10.81 40.92 -6.08
C GLY A 66 9.46 40.31 -6.45
N CYS A 67 8.91 39.37 -5.65
CA CYS A 67 7.61 38.78 -5.92
C CYS A 67 6.45 39.74 -5.58
N ASP A 68 5.64 40.10 -6.58
CA ASP A 68 4.47 41.01 -6.49
C ASP A 68 3.14 40.25 -6.28
N CYS A 69 3.17 39.06 -5.68
CA CYS A 69 1.95 38.37 -5.32
C CYS A 69 1.47 38.93 -3.96
N GLY A 70 0.38 39.69 -3.96
CA GLY A 70 -0.19 40.38 -2.79
C GLY A 70 -0.72 39.49 -1.66
N ARG A 71 -0.05 38.37 -1.38
CA ARG A 71 -0.41 37.36 -0.37
C ARG A 71 0.64 37.22 0.73
N CYS A 72 1.68 38.05 0.73
CA CYS A 72 2.68 38.12 1.79
C CYS A 72 2.28 39.14 2.86
N LYS A 73 2.29 38.74 4.15
CA LYS A 73 2.27 39.68 5.26
C LYS A 73 3.70 40.15 5.51
N HIS A 74 3.91 41.46 5.44
CA HIS A 74 5.14 42.12 5.89
C HIS A 74 5.26 42.05 7.41
#